data_AF-A0A951QPI2-F1
#
_entry.id   AF-A0A951QPI2-F1
#
_cell.length_a   1.000
_cell.length_b   1.000
_cell.length_c   1.000
_cell.angle_alpha   90.00
_cell.angle_beta   90.00
_cell.angle_gamma   90.00
#
_symmetry.space_group_name_H-M   'P 1'
#
loop_
_entity.id
_entity.type
_entity.pdbx_description
1 polymer ?
#
loop_
_entity_poly.entity_id
_entity_poly.type
_entity_poly.pdbx_seq_one_letter_code
_entity_poly.pdbx_strand_id
1 'polypeptide(L)'
;MSQITIQCRLVASASTRQKLWKMMAELNTPLINELLMQMRQHPDFETWRQKGKISTVVVKQLCEPLKTDPRFTGQPARFYTSSVTTVSYIYKSWLALMKRSQYQLEGKIRWLEMLNSDAELVEASGVSLDSLRTKATEILAQLTPIDTTETQPLQEKKVKKGKKSQNSESERNLSKNLFEAYGNTEDNLTRCAIRYLLKNGCKISDKEENPEKFTKRRRKLEIQIQRLTEQLQARVPKGRDLTDTKWLEILSLANTNVPQNEAEAKSWQDALLRKSSSIPFPVSYESNEDMTWFKSQKGRICVGGRIILPFWQAYTSSTYWQIYASNPKHQLYLVYLCVNRSQV
;
A
#
# COMPACT_ATOMS: atom_id res chain seq x y z
N MET A 1 -16.32 24.33 22.91
CA MET A 1 -15.07 24.89 22.36
C MET A 1 -15.20 24.92 20.85
N SER A 2 -15.01 26.08 20.21
CA SER A 2 -15.07 26.20 18.74
C SER A 2 -13.68 25.98 18.15
N GLN A 3 -13.53 24.95 17.33
CA GLN A 3 -12.34 24.74 16.50
C GLN A 3 -12.33 25.75 15.35
N ILE A 4 -11.29 26.59 15.26
CA ILE A 4 -11.13 27.57 14.18
C ILE A 4 -9.98 27.12 13.30
N THR A 5 -10.26 26.85 12.03
CA THR A 5 -9.22 26.56 11.04
C THR A 5 -8.69 27.86 10.46
N ILE A 6 -7.38 28.10 10.61
CA ILE A 6 -6.70 29.26 10.06
C ILE A 6 -5.87 28.80 8.86
N GLN A 7 -6.11 29.41 7.70
CA GLN A 7 -5.28 29.26 6.52
C GLN A 7 -4.24 30.38 6.51
N CYS A 8 -2.97 29.99 6.64
CA CYS A 8 -1.86 30.94 6.64
C CYS A 8 -0.93 30.66 5.47
N ARG A 9 -0.47 31.71 4.80
CA ARG A 9 0.67 31.64 3.91
C ARG A 9 1.93 32.00 4.70
N LEU A 10 2.83 31.04 4.83
CA LEU A 10 4.14 31.28 5.42
C LEU A 10 5.08 31.81 4.33
N VAL A 11 5.62 33.01 4.53
CA VAL A 11 6.56 33.64 3.61
C VAL A 11 7.92 33.80 4.30
N ALA A 12 8.97 33.33 3.61
CA ALA A 12 10.37 33.52 4.00
C ALA A 12 11.11 34.26 2.88
N SER A 13 12.20 34.95 3.23
CA SER A 13 13.07 35.62 2.25
C SER A 13 13.66 34.63 1.24
N ALA A 14 14.10 35.14 0.08
CA ALA A 14 14.75 34.30 -0.93
C ALA A 14 15.98 33.58 -0.37
N SER A 15 16.81 34.26 0.42
CA SER A 15 17.99 33.68 1.07
C SER A 15 17.65 32.55 2.04
N THR A 16 16.61 32.71 2.87
CA THR A 16 16.16 31.66 3.79
C THR A 16 15.62 30.45 3.03
N ARG A 17 14.84 30.67 1.97
CA ARG A 17 14.34 29.57 1.12
C ARG A 17 15.48 28.82 0.43
N GLN A 18 16.49 29.53 -0.07
CA GLN A 18 17.66 28.91 -0.70
C GLN A 18 18.46 28.08 0.32
N LYS A 19 18.67 28.61 1.54
CA LYS A 19 19.37 27.88 2.60
C LYS A 19 18.61 26.61 3.00
N LEU A 20 17.29 26.69 3.16
CA LEU A 20 16.46 25.52 3.45
C LEU A 20 16.49 24.50 2.33
N TRP A 21 16.41 24.95 1.07
CA TRP A 21 16.52 24.07 -0.08
C TRP A 21 17.86 23.33 -0.09
N LYS A 22 18.98 24.02 0.12
CA LYS A 22 20.30 23.40 0.22
C LYS A 22 20.34 22.35 1.32
N MET A 23 19.89 22.66 2.53
CA MET A 23 19.83 21.66 3.61
C MET A 23 18.96 20.45 3.25
N MET A 24 17.82 20.65 2.59
CA MET A 24 16.95 19.54 2.17
C MET A 24 17.57 18.69 1.06
N ALA A 25 18.25 19.31 0.10
CA ALA A 25 18.82 18.65 -1.07
C ALA A 25 20.18 18.01 -0.79
N GLU A 26 21.05 18.70 -0.07
CA GLU A 26 22.46 18.32 0.12
C GLU A 26 22.68 17.48 1.39
N LEU A 27 21.80 17.59 2.41
CA LEU A 27 21.96 16.86 3.69
C LEU A 27 20.79 15.91 3.97
N ASN A 28 19.54 16.43 3.99
CA ASN A 28 18.36 15.66 4.41
C ASN A 28 18.03 14.51 3.45
N THR A 29 17.98 14.80 2.15
CA THR A 29 17.63 13.80 1.15
C THR A 29 18.68 12.69 1.06
N PRO A 30 20.00 13.01 1.04
CA PRO A 30 21.04 12.00 1.18
C PRO A 30 20.92 11.17 2.45
N LEU A 31 20.63 11.78 3.61
CA LEU A 31 20.41 11.03 4.85
C LEU A 31 19.22 10.06 4.74
N ILE A 32 18.08 10.50 4.19
CA ILE A 32 16.92 9.63 3.98
C ILE A 32 17.27 8.49 3.02
N ASN A 33 18.01 8.77 1.94
CA ASN A 33 18.44 7.74 1.00
C ASN A 33 19.35 6.70 1.67
N GLU A 34 20.29 7.14 2.50
CA GLU A 34 21.18 6.28 3.28
C GLU A 34 20.38 5.40 4.25
N LEU A 35 19.44 6.00 5.01
CA LEU A 35 18.56 5.26 5.92
C LEU A 35 17.72 4.21 5.17
N LEU A 36 17.17 4.54 3.99
CA LEU A 36 16.45 3.58 3.15
C LEU A 36 17.34 2.41 2.71
N MET A 37 18.61 2.68 2.42
CA MET A 37 19.58 1.65 2.04
C MET A 37 19.93 0.75 3.23
N GLN A 38 20.31 1.33 4.37
CA GLN A 38 20.67 0.56 5.57
C GLN A 38 19.50 -0.29 6.09
N MET A 39 18.30 0.26 6.03
CA MET A 39 17.07 -0.48 6.34
C MET A 39 16.90 -1.75 5.51
N ARG A 40 17.21 -1.69 4.20
CA ARG A 40 17.15 -2.85 3.31
C ARG A 40 18.22 -3.89 3.64
N GLN A 41 19.39 -3.47 4.10
CA GLN A 41 20.53 -4.33 4.41
C GLN A 41 20.46 -4.91 5.83
N HIS A 42 19.48 -4.50 6.64
CA HIS A 42 19.37 -4.93 8.02
C HIS A 42 19.09 -6.45 8.12
N PRO A 43 19.73 -7.20 9.04
CA PRO A 43 19.52 -8.64 9.19
C PRO A 43 18.05 -9.04 9.38
N ASP A 44 17.32 -8.27 10.18
CA ASP A 44 15.88 -8.51 10.45
C ASP A 44 14.92 -8.06 9.34
N PHE A 45 15.43 -7.57 8.20
CA PHE A 45 14.60 -6.99 7.14
C PHE A 45 13.51 -7.96 6.65
N GLU A 46 13.89 -9.22 6.39
CA GLU A 46 12.94 -10.23 5.92
C GLU A 46 11.92 -10.60 7.01
N THR A 47 12.34 -10.63 8.28
CA THR A 47 11.44 -10.84 9.42
C THR A 47 10.38 -9.73 9.49
N TRP A 48 10.74 -8.48 9.28
CA TRP A 48 9.78 -7.37 9.26
C TRP A 48 8.86 -7.43 8.04
N ARG A 49 9.39 -7.86 6.90
CA ARG A 49 8.62 -8.08 5.67
C ARG A 49 7.52 -9.11 5.88
N GLN A 50 7.85 -10.26 6.47
CA GLN A 50 6.88 -11.32 6.79
C GLN A 50 5.84 -10.86 7.82
N LYS A 51 6.26 -10.16 8.89
CA LYS A 51 5.34 -9.63 9.91
C LYS A 51 4.44 -8.50 9.36
N GLY A 52 4.95 -7.76 8.38
CA GLY A 52 4.34 -6.57 7.77
C GLY A 52 4.36 -5.34 8.68
N LYS A 53 5.26 -5.29 9.65
CA LYS A 53 5.37 -4.20 10.64
C LYS A 53 6.83 -3.95 11.00
N ILE A 54 7.13 -2.70 11.33
CA ILE A 54 8.43 -2.25 11.83
C ILE A 54 8.24 -1.19 12.93
N SER A 55 9.15 -1.16 13.90
CA SER A 55 9.21 -0.13 14.92
C SER A 55 10.02 1.09 14.46
N THR A 56 9.49 2.29 14.70
CA THR A 56 10.21 3.56 14.49
C THR A 56 11.54 3.63 15.25
N VAL A 57 11.65 2.89 16.37
CA VAL A 57 12.88 2.82 17.18
C VAL A 57 14.07 2.31 16.37
N VAL A 58 13.85 1.36 15.47
CA VAL A 58 14.90 0.80 14.60
C VAL A 58 15.50 1.88 13.71
N VAL A 59 14.64 2.63 13.02
CA VAL A 59 15.09 3.71 12.12
C VAL A 59 15.83 4.80 12.91
N LYS A 60 15.37 5.08 14.14
CA LYS A 60 16.06 6.02 15.03
C LYS A 60 17.47 5.52 15.38
N GLN A 61 17.60 4.24 15.74
CA GLN A 61 18.90 3.62 16.06
C GLN A 61 19.88 3.67 14.87
N LEU A 62 19.40 3.42 13.65
CA LEU A 62 20.20 3.58 12.44
C LEU A 62 20.61 5.04 12.17
N CYS A 63 19.78 6.00 12.55
CA CYS A 63 20.06 7.42 12.35
C CYS A 63 21.06 8.00 13.35
N GLU A 64 21.15 7.48 14.58
CA GLU A 64 22.06 8.02 15.61
C GLU A 64 23.54 8.09 15.17
N PRO A 65 24.18 7.02 14.67
CA PRO A 65 25.58 7.09 14.23
C PRO A 65 25.78 8.03 13.02
N LEU A 66 24.74 8.23 12.20
CA LEU A 66 24.79 9.11 11.04
C LEU A 66 24.80 10.60 11.41
N LYS A 67 24.40 10.97 12.64
CA LYS A 67 24.45 12.38 13.09
C LYS A 67 25.86 12.93 13.21
N THR A 68 26.83 12.05 13.47
CA THR A 68 28.25 12.40 13.58
C THR A 68 29.02 12.24 12.27
N ASP A 69 28.41 11.63 11.26
CA ASP A 69 29.02 11.46 9.94
C ASP A 69 29.21 12.83 9.26
N PRO A 70 30.42 13.16 8.77
CA PRO A 70 30.68 14.41 8.06
C PRO A 70 29.72 14.70 6.88
N ARG A 71 29.15 13.65 6.27
CA ARG A 71 28.18 13.78 5.16
C ARG A 71 26.84 14.36 5.60
N PHE A 72 26.46 14.19 6.86
CA PHE A 72 25.12 14.53 7.35
C PHE A 72 25.14 15.48 8.56
N THR A 73 26.31 15.69 9.17
CA THR A 73 26.50 16.58 10.32
C THR A 73 26.18 18.04 10.00
N GLY A 74 25.96 18.85 11.05
CA GLY A 74 25.70 20.28 10.93
C GLY A 74 24.27 20.65 10.53
N GLN A 75 23.42 19.70 10.15
CA GLN A 75 22.00 19.98 9.95
C GLN A 75 21.24 20.09 11.28
N PRO A 76 20.14 20.87 11.34
CA PRO A 76 19.41 21.09 12.57
C PRO A 76 18.70 19.83 13.07
N ALA A 77 18.52 19.67 14.40
CA ALA A 77 17.97 18.45 15.00
C ALA A 77 16.64 17.97 14.38
N ARG A 78 15.79 18.91 13.94
CA ARG A 78 14.51 18.65 13.27
C ARG A 78 14.64 17.80 12.01
N PHE A 79 15.72 17.99 11.26
CA PHE A 79 15.95 17.29 10.00
C PHE A 79 16.17 15.79 10.24
N TYR A 80 16.91 15.43 11.30
CA TYR A 80 17.07 14.03 11.69
C TYR A 80 15.74 13.40 12.12
N THR A 81 14.96 14.09 12.96
CA THR A 81 13.62 13.60 13.37
C THR A 81 12.73 13.41 12.14
N SER A 82 12.69 14.40 11.25
CA SER A 82 11.89 14.32 10.02
C SER A 82 12.35 13.17 9.11
N SER A 83 13.65 12.95 8.98
CA SER A 83 14.22 11.84 8.20
C SER A 83 13.79 10.49 8.77
N VAL A 84 13.94 10.29 10.08
CA VAL A 84 13.51 9.07 10.78
C VAL A 84 12.03 8.81 10.57
N THR A 85 11.18 9.83 10.75
CA THR A 85 9.74 9.73 10.56
C THR A 85 9.38 9.40 9.11
N THR A 86 10.00 10.07 8.14
CA THR A 86 9.75 9.86 6.71
C THR A 86 10.06 8.43 6.31
N VAL A 87 11.24 7.92 6.69
CA VAL A 87 11.66 6.53 6.41
C VAL A 87 10.74 5.53 7.11
N SER A 88 10.38 5.79 8.37
CA SER A 88 9.44 4.94 9.12
C SER A 88 8.08 4.85 8.43
N TYR A 89 7.55 5.98 7.94
CA TYR A 89 6.28 6.01 7.21
C TYR A 89 6.37 5.27 5.86
N ILE A 90 7.45 5.48 5.11
CA ILE A 90 7.71 4.78 3.84
C ILE A 90 7.70 3.27 4.07
N TYR A 91 8.46 2.77 5.05
CA TYR A 91 8.50 1.33 5.32
C TYR A 91 7.19 0.81 5.91
N LYS A 92 6.52 1.55 6.78
CA LYS A 92 5.21 1.15 7.32
C LYS A 92 4.18 0.96 6.21
N SER A 93 4.09 1.91 5.28
CA SER A 93 3.17 1.83 4.14
C SER A 93 3.58 0.71 3.17
N TRP A 94 4.87 0.58 2.87
CA TRP A 94 5.38 -0.47 2.00
C TRP A 94 5.15 -1.88 2.56
N LEU A 95 5.47 -2.11 3.84
CA LEU A 95 5.29 -3.40 4.51
C LEU A 95 3.82 -3.84 4.53
N ALA A 96 2.90 -2.89 4.75
CA ALA A 96 1.47 -3.17 4.67
C ALA A 96 1.05 -3.62 3.26
N LEU A 97 1.59 -2.98 2.21
CA LEU A 97 1.35 -3.37 0.82
C LEU A 97 1.96 -4.74 0.49
N MET A 98 3.17 -5.04 0.98
CA MET A 98 3.82 -6.34 0.80
C MET A 98 3.01 -7.45 1.45
N LYS A 99 2.61 -7.28 2.71
CA LYS A 99 1.78 -8.26 3.43
C LYS A 99 0.46 -8.53 2.71
N ARG A 100 -0.21 -7.48 2.23
CA ARG A 100 -1.44 -7.63 1.43
C ARG A 100 -1.18 -8.41 0.14
N SER A 101 -0.09 -8.10 -0.56
CA SER A 101 0.26 -8.77 -1.83
C SER A 101 0.64 -10.23 -1.61
N GLN A 102 1.32 -10.54 -0.49
CA GLN A 102 1.63 -11.90 -0.07
C GLN A 102 0.36 -12.70 0.22
N TYR A 103 -0.59 -12.16 0.99
CA TYR A 103 -1.88 -12.84 1.21
C TYR A 103 -2.65 -13.08 -0.09
N GLN A 104 -2.59 -12.14 -1.03
CA GLN A 104 -3.20 -12.32 -2.36
C GLN A 104 -2.50 -13.42 -3.15
N LEU A 105 -1.18 -13.52 -3.07
CA LEU A 105 -0.40 -14.56 -3.71
C LEU A 105 -0.74 -15.93 -3.12
N GLU A 106 -0.67 -16.07 -1.79
CA GLU A 106 -0.98 -17.30 -1.07
C GLU A 106 -2.41 -17.78 -1.37
N GLY A 107 -3.39 -16.87 -1.36
CA GLY A 107 -4.78 -17.20 -1.72
C GLY A 107 -4.93 -17.68 -3.17
N LYS A 108 -4.17 -17.10 -4.11
CA LYS A 108 -4.19 -17.54 -5.51
C LYS A 108 -3.46 -18.85 -5.74
N ILE A 109 -2.34 -19.09 -5.06
CA ILE A 109 -1.61 -20.36 -5.10
C ILE A 109 -2.51 -21.47 -4.58
N ARG A 110 -3.10 -21.29 -3.39
CA ARG A 110 -4.07 -22.23 -2.83
C ARG A 110 -5.22 -22.49 -3.81
N TRP A 111 -5.76 -21.43 -4.42
CA TRP A 111 -6.81 -21.57 -5.43
C TRP A 111 -6.36 -22.37 -6.66
N LEU A 112 -5.14 -22.14 -7.16
CA LEU A 112 -4.58 -22.87 -8.30
C LEU A 112 -4.41 -24.36 -7.98
N GLU A 113 -3.93 -24.70 -6.78
CA GLU A 113 -3.76 -26.08 -6.30
C GLU A 113 -5.10 -26.84 -6.21
N MET A 114 -6.19 -26.14 -5.88
CA MET A 114 -7.54 -26.72 -5.80
C MET A 114 -8.27 -26.78 -7.15
N LEU A 115 -7.78 -26.04 -8.15
CA LEU A 115 -8.48 -25.88 -9.42
C LEU A 115 -8.20 -27.06 -10.35
N ASN A 116 -9.01 -28.11 -10.22
CA ASN A 116 -8.96 -29.28 -11.09
C ASN A 116 -10.04 -29.27 -12.19
N SER A 117 -9.71 -29.84 -13.34
CA SER A 117 -10.70 -30.09 -14.41
C SER A 117 -11.69 -31.17 -14.00
N ASP A 118 -12.84 -31.25 -14.65
CA ASP A 118 -13.82 -32.32 -14.39
C ASP A 118 -13.19 -33.72 -14.62
N ALA A 119 -12.33 -33.85 -15.64
CA ALA A 119 -11.59 -35.08 -15.91
C ALA A 119 -10.60 -35.42 -14.77
N GLU A 120 -9.83 -34.43 -14.29
CA GLU A 120 -8.90 -34.61 -13.17
C GLU A 120 -9.64 -34.96 -11.87
N LEU A 121 -10.84 -34.44 -11.64
CA LEU A 121 -11.66 -34.75 -10.46
C LEU A 121 -12.26 -36.16 -10.53
N VAL A 122 -12.70 -36.60 -11.70
CA VAL A 122 -13.18 -37.96 -11.94
C VAL A 122 -12.05 -38.97 -11.74
N GLU A 123 -10.88 -38.70 -12.31
CA GLU A 123 -9.68 -39.53 -12.13
C GLU A 123 -9.25 -39.60 -10.67
N ALA A 124 -9.18 -38.45 -9.99
CA ALA A 124 -8.78 -38.39 -8.59
C ALA A 124 -9.77 -39.09 -7.65
N SER A 125 -11.08 -39.00 -7.91
CA SER A 125 -12.10 -39.63 -7.07
C SER A 125 -12.35 -41.10 -7.39
N GLY A 126 -12.02 -41.54 -8.61
CA GLY A 126 -12.33 -42.88 -9.11
C GLY A 126 -13.82 -43.10 -9.38
N VAL A 127 -14.64 -42.04 -9.41
CA VAL A 127 -16.11 -42.13 -9.56
C VAL A 127 -16.56 -41.30 -10.76
N SER A 128 -17.69 -41.67 -11.36
CA SER A 128 -18.32 -40.91 -12.43
C SER A 128 -18.70 -39.49 -12.01
N LEU A 129 -18.78 -38.61 -13.00
CA LEU A 129 -19.12 -37.21 -12.80
C LEU A 129 -20.50 -37.00 -12.17
N ASP A 130 -21.47 -37.88 -12.47
CA ASP A 130 -22.82 -37.80 -11.89
C ASP A 130 -22.87 -38.19 -10.41
N SER A 131 -22.05 -39.16 -10.01
CA SER A 131 -21.87 -39.49 -8.59
C SER A 131 -21.21 -38.33 -7.83
N LEU A 132 -20.26 -37.65 -8.47
CA LEU A 132 -19.61 -36.47 -7.92
C LEU A 132 -20.60 -35.29 -7.78
N ARG A 133 -21.48 -35.09 -8.76
CA ARG A 133 -22.60 -34.13 -8.68
C ARG A 133 -23.57 -34.49 -7.55
N THR A 134 -23.92 -35.77 -7.40
CA THR A 134 -24.80 -36.24 -6.33
C THR A 134 -24.17 -35.94 -4.96
N LYS A 135 -22.88 -36.22 -4.77
CA LYS A 135 -22.20 -35.88 -3.52
C LYS A 135 -22.13 -34.36 -3.29
N ALA A 136 -21.92 -33.59 -4.35
CA ALA A 136 -21.97 -32.12 -4.28
C ALA A 136 -23.38 -31.60 -3.89
N THR A 137 -24.47 -32.23 -4.36
CA THR A 137 -25.84 -31.87 -3.92
C THR A 137 -26.03 -32.12 -2.43
N GLU A 138 -25.52 -33.25 -1.91
CA GLU A 138 -25.63 -33.62 -0.50
C GLU A 138 -24.90 -32.60 0.38
N ILE A 139 -23.68 -32.20 -0.01
CA ILE A 139 -22.88 -31.20 0.71
C ILE A 139 -23.57 -29.83 0.70
N LEU A 140 -24.15 -29.42 -0.43
CA LEU A 140 -24.93 -28.18 -0.48
C LEU A 140 -26.15 -28.26 0.45
N ALA A 141 -26.89 -29.37 0.46
CA ALA A 141 -28.06 -29.55 1.31
C ALA A 141 -27.70 -29.48 2.81
N GLN A 142 -26.53 -30.00 3.20
CA GLN A 142 -26.03 -29.93 4.58
C GLN A 142 -25.60 -28.51 5.00
N LEU A 143 -25.09 -27.70 4.06
CA LEU A 143 -24.56 -26.36 4.33
C LEU A 143 -25.58 -25.24 4.13
N THR A 144 -26.73 -25.52 3.53
CA THR A 144 -27.80 -24.54 3.36
C THR A 144 -28.71 -24.62 4.59
N PRO A 145 -28.87 -23.55 5.38
CA PRO A 145 -29.83 -23.56 6.47
C PRO A 145 -31.23 -23.81 5.90
N ILE A 146 -31.92 -24.79 6.47
CA ILE A 146 -33.32 -25.09 6.17
C ILE A 146 -34.13 -23.88 6.67
N ASP A 147 -34.55 -23.00 5.76
CA ASP A 147 -35.65 -22.07 6.03
C ASP A 147 -36.93 -22.91 6.10
N THR A 148 -37.18 -23.53 7.26
CA THR A 148 -38.45 -24.20 7.54
C THR A 148 -39.50 -23.12 7.77
N THR A 149 -40.21 -22.76 6.70
CA THR A 149 -41.51 -22.11 6.78
C THR A 149 -42.55 -23.11 7.27
N GLU A 150 -43.07 -22.89 8.48
CA GLU A 150 -44.47 -23.20 8.79
C GLU A 150 -45.25 -21.89 8.98
N THR A 151 -46.47 -21.94 8.47
CA THR A 151 -47.36 -20.84 8.08
C THR A 151 -48.19 -20.31 9.26
N GLN A 152 -48.39 -18.98 9.36
CA GLN A 152 -49.70 -18.27 9.42
C GLN A 152 -49.62 -16.76 9.80
N PRO A 153 -50.64 -15.91 9.52
CA PRO A 153 -50.46 -14.72 8.68
C PRO A 153 -50.74 -13.33 9.32
N LEU A 154 -50.51 -12.29 8.50
CA LEU A 154 -50.95 -10.88 8.55
C LEU A 154 -50.36 -9.96 9.64
N GLN A 155 -49.52 -9.01 9.21
CA GLN A 155 -49.94 -7.61 9.14
C GLN A 155 -48.98 -6.76 8.29
N GLU A 156 -49.60 -5.96 7.41
CA GLU A 156 -48.97 -5.07 6.45
C GLU A 156 -48.16 -3.96 7.13
N LYS A 157 -46.93 -3.70 6.66
CA LYS A 157 -46.36 -2.36 6.64
C LYS A 157 -45.33 -2.20 5.52
N LYS A 158 -45.70 -1.40 4.52
CA LYS A 158 -44.91 -0.98 3.37
C LYS A 158 -43.61 -0.29 3.81
N VAL A 159 -42.46 -0.86 3.46
CA VAL A 159 -41.22 -0.09 3.22
C VAL A 159 -40.52 -0.64 1.98
N LYS A 160 -40.61 0.12 0.87
CA LYS A 160 -39.77 -0.05 -0.33
C LYS A 160 -38.37 0.46 -0.01
N LYS A 161 -37.35 -0.41 0.01
CA LYS A 161 -35.95 -0.13 -0.42
C LYS A 161 -35.05 -1.38 -0.31
N GLY A 162 -34.47 -1.82 -1.44
CA GLY A 162 -33.16 -2.49 -1.46
C GLY A 162 -33.06 -4.02 -1.64
N LYS A 163 -33.71 -4.64 -2.64
CA LYS A 163 -33.62 -6.11 -2.91
C LYS A 163 -32.31 -6.54 -3.64
N LYS A 164 -31.12 -6.15 -3.16
CA LYS A 164 -29.85 -6.53 -3.83
C LYS A 164 -28.70 -6.99 -2.91
N SER A 165 -28.84 -7.05 -1.58
CA SER A 165 -27.74 -7.43 -0.68
C SER A 165 -27.79 -8.88 -0.15
N GLN A 166 -28.96 -9.44 0.18
CA GLN A 166 -29.06 -10.73 0.89
C GLN A 166 -28.43 -11.92 0.13
N ASN A 167 -28.59 -11.99 -1.19
CA ASN A 167 -28.09 -13.16 -1.96
C ASN A 167 -26.55 -13.21 -2.08
N SER A 168 -25.88 -12.06 -1.99
CA SER A 168 -24.41 -12.00 -2.08
C SER A 168 -23.72 -12.40 -0.77
N GLU A 169 -24.44 -12.31 0.34
CA GLU A 169 -23.93 -12.60 1.68
C GLU A 169 -24.08 -14.09 2.02
N SER A 170 -25.20 -14.71 1.61
CA SER A 170 -25.38 -16.16 1.68
C SER A 170 -24.36 -16.92 0.81
N GLU A 171 -24.13 -16.51 -0.44
CA GLU A 171 -23.12 -17.13 -1.32
C GLU A 171 -21.69 -16.99 -0.75
N ARG A 172 -21.37 -15.85 -0.11
CA ARG A 172 -20.08 -15.67 0.57
C ARG A 172 -19.92 -16.59 1.77
N ASN A 173 -20.96 -16.77 2.57
CA ASN A 173 -20.93 -17.66 3.73
C ASN A 173 -20.81 -19.13 3.29
N LEU A 174 -21.52 -19.54 2.24
CA LEU A 174 -21.40 -20.89 1.67
C LEU A 174 -20.00 -21.17 1.16
N SER A 175 -19.38 -20.22 0.42
CA SER A 175 -18.01 -20.40 -0.07
C SER A 175 -16.98 -20.54 1.06
N LYS A 176 -17.14 -19.79 2.16
CA LYS A 176 -16.29 -19.91 3.34
C LYS A 176 -16.43 -21.29 3.99
N ASN A 177 -17.66 -21.74 4.21
CA ASN A 177 -17.94 -23.04 4.81
C ASN A 177 -17.36 -24.19 3.96
N LEU A 178 -17.44 -24.08 2.63
CA LEU A 178 -16.82 -25.06 1.71
C LEU A 178 -15.29 -25.05 1.81
N PHE A 179 -14.65 -23.89 1.92
CA PHE A 179 -13.19 -23.82 2.12
C PHE A 179 -12.74 -24.41 3.46
N GLU A 180 -13.56 -24.28 4.51
CA GLU A 180 -13.32 -24.88 5.82
C GLU A 180 -13.53 -26.40 5.77
N ALA A 181 -14.64 -26.88 5.21
CA ALA A 181 -14.93 -28.30 5.01
C ALA A 181 -13.82 -28.99 4.19
N TYR A 182 -13.32 -28.33 3.13
CA TYR A 182 -12.20 -28.84 2.33
C TYR A 182 -10.93 -29.10 3.17
N GLY A 183 -10.67 -28.25 4.16
CA GLY A 183 -9.50 -28.38 5.05
C GLY A 183 -9.66 -29.48 6.11
N ASN A 184 -10.89 -29.80 6.51
CA ASN A 184 -11.18 -30.73 7.60
C ASN A 184 -11.50 -32.15 7.13
N THR A 185 -11.85 -32.34 5.86
CA THR A 185 -12.22 -33.65 5.33
C THR A 185 -11.04 -34.41 4.76
N GLU A 186 -10.84 -35.64 5.21
CA GLU A 186 -9.85 -36.60 4.67
C GLU A 186 -10.41 -37.42 3.50
N ASP A 187 -11.73 -37.59 3.42
CA ASP A 187 -12.39 -38.31 2.33
C ASP A 187 -12.14 -37.63 0.98
N ASN A 188 -11.54 -38.38 0.07
CA ASN A 188 -11.13 -37.91 -1.24
C ASN A 188 -12.34 -37.59 -2.14
N LEU A 189 -13.43 -38.36 -2.04
CA LEU A 189 -14.64 -38.10 -2.82
C LEU A 189 -15.30 -36.79 -2.38
N THR A 190 -15.47 -36.59 -1.07
CA THR A 190 -16.00 -35.35 -0.50
C THR A 190 -15.10 -34.16 -0.85
N ARG A 191 -13.78 -34.33 -0.79
CA ARG A 191 -12.81 -33.30 -1.19
C ARG A 191 -12.94 -32.91 -2.68
N CYS A 192 -13.12 -33.90 -3.57
CA CYS A 192 -13.34 -33.66 -4.99
C CYS A 192 -14.69 -32.98 -5.27
N ALA A 193 -15.75 -33.38 -4.57
CA ALA A 193 -17.07 -32.74 -4.66
C ALA A 193 -17.03 -31.27 -4.20
N ILE A 194 -16.29 -30.95 -3.13
CA ILE A 194 -16.09 -29.58 -2.67
C ILE A 194 -15.31 -28.75 -3.72
N ARG A 195 -14.24 -29.29 -4.31
CA ARG A 195 -13.51 -28.61 -5.41
C ARG A 195 -14.42 -28.31 -6.59
N TYR A 196 -15.27 -29.26 -6.98
CA TYR A 196 -16.26 -29.07 -8.04
C TYR A 196 -17.23 -27.92 -7.73
N LEU A 197 -17.78 -27.88 -6.52
CA LEU A 197 -18.66 -26.80 -6.08
C LEU A 197 -17.95 -25.45 -6.12
N LEU A 198 -16.75 -25.36 -5.54
CA LEU A 198 -15.99 -24.11 -5.50
C LEU A 198 -15.64 -23.61 -6.92
N LYS A 199 -15.23 -24.51 -7.83
CA LYS A 199 -14.94 -24.18 -9.24
C LYS A 199 -16.15 -23.58 -9.96
N ASN A 200 -17.34 -24.11 -9.70
CA ASN A 200 -18.58 -23.71 -10.34
C ASN A 200 -19.33 -22.59 -9.59
N GLY A 201 -18.69 -21.95 -8.60
CA GLY A 201 -19.29 -20.83 -7.87
C GLY A 201 -20.38 -21.26 -6.89
N CYS A 202 -20.16 -22.39 -6.21
CA CYS A 202 -21.08 -23.05 -5.28
C CYS A 202 -22.40 -23.50 -5.93
N LYS A 203 -22.35 -23.84 -7.22
CA LYS A 203 -23.51 -24.27 -8.01
C LYS A 203 -23.20 -25.56 -8.74
N ILE A 204 -24.25 -26.33 -9.01
CA ILE A 204 -24.16 -27.55 -9.79
C ILE A 204 -24.52 -27.20 -11.23
N SER A 205 -23.66 -27.60 -12.16
CA SER A 205 -23.86 -27.37 -13.58
C SER A 205 -24.24 -28.68 -14.25
N ASP A 206 -25.40 -28.70 -14.89
CA ASP A 206 -25.84 -29.84 -15.71
C ASP A 206 -25.02 -29.95 -17.01
N LYS A 207 -24.40 -28.84 -17.43
CA LYS A 207 -23.51 -28.79 -18.59
C LYS A 207 -22.13 -29.29 -18.24
N GLU A 208 -21.56 -30.09 -19.13
CA GLU A 208 -20.15 -30.50 -19.08
C GLU A 208 -19.20 -29.30 -19.18
N GLU A 209 -18.04 -29.42 -18.56
CA GLU A 209 -17.00 -28.40 -18.61
C GLU A 209 -16.46 -28.22 -20.02
N ASN A 210 -16.33 -26.95 -20.44
CA ASN A 210 -15.57 -26.63 -21.65
C ASN A 210 -14.07 -26.63 -21.32
N PRO A 211 -13.26 -27.56 -21.86
CA PRO A 211 -11.86 -27.71 -21.49
C PRO A 211 -11.02 -26.49 -21.89
N GLU A 212 -11.26 -25.89 -23.05
CA GLU A 212 -10.54 -24.68 -23.48
C GLU A 212 -10.80 -23.48 -22.56
N LYS A 213 -12.04 -23.34 -22.09
CA LYS A 213 -12.41 -22.27 -21.16
C LYS A 213 -11.73 -22.47 -19.81
N PHE A 214 -11.63 -23.72 -19.36
CA PHE A 214 -10.92 -24.08 -18.13
C PHE A 214 -9.41 -23.79 -18.25
N THR A 215 -8.76 -24.26 -19.32
CA THR A 215 -7.32 -24.02 -19.53
C THR A 215 -7.01 -22.52 -19.63
N LYS A 216 -7.83 -21.73 -20.33
CA LYS A 216 -7.71 -20.26 -20.36
C LYS A 216 -7.82 -19.64 -18.97
N ARG A 217 -8.77 -20.09 -18.13
CA ARG A 217 -8.93 -19.61 -16.75
C ARG A 217 -7.73 -19.96 -15.87
N ARG A 218 -7.26 -21.21 -15.92
CA ARG A 218 -6.08 -21.70 -15.20
C ARG A 218 -4.83 -20.92 -15.61
N ARG A 219 -4.60 -20.76 -16.91
CA ARG A 219 -3.48 -19.97 -17.43
C ARG A 219 -3.52 -18.51 -16.99
N LYS A 220 -4.71 -17.89 -16.96
CA LYS A 220 -4.89 -16.52 -16.46
C LYS A 220 -4.50 -16.41 -14.98
N LEU A 221 -4.82 -17.43 -14.18
CA LEU A 221 -4.47 -17.48 -12.75
C LEU A 221 -2.94 -17.63 -12.56
N GLU A 222 -2.30 -18.53 -13.30
CA GLU A 222 -0.83 -18.70 -13.31
C GLU A 222 -0.11 -17.39 -13.65
N ILE A 223 -0.53 -16.70 -14.71
CA ILE A 223 0.04 -15.39 -15.10
C ILE A 223 -0.14 -14.37 -13.97
N GLN A 224 -1.28 -14.39 -13.27
CA GLN A 224 -1.50 -13.48 -12.14
C GLN A 224 -0.62 -13.80 -10.93
N ILE A 225 -0.38 -15.09 -10.66
CA ILE A 225 0.53 -15.56 -9.61
C ILE A 225 1.95 -15.08 -9.97
N GLN A 226 2.41 -15.35 -11.20
CA GLN A 226 3.71 -14.91 -11.69
C GLN A 226 3.90 -13.39 -11.55
N ARG A 227 2.93 -12.60 -12.01
CA ARG A 227 2.97 -11.13 -11.86
C ARG A 227 3.05 -10.66 -10.42
N LEU A 228 2.32 -11.31 -9.50
CA LEU A 228 2.37 -10.96 -8.07
C LEU A 228 3.72 -11.34 -7.45
N THR A 229 4.27 -12.49 -7.82
CA THR A 229 5.61 -12.93 -7.39
C THR A 229 6.68 -11.93 -7.85
N GLU A 230 6.67 -11.53 -9.12
CA GLU A 230 7.58 -10.53 -9.67
C GLU A 230 7.43 -9.18 -8.95
N GLN A 231 6.20 -8.74 -8.70
CA GLN A 231 5.93 -7.48 -7.97
C GLN A 231 6.46 -7.51 -6.53
N LEU A 232 6.35 -8.65 -5.85
CA LEU A 232 6.87 -8.82 -4.48
C LEU A 232 8.39 -8.77 -4.45
N GLN A 233 9.07 -9.22 -5.50
CA GLN A 233 10.54 -9.17 -5.60
C GLN A 233 11.05 -7.75 -5.96
N ALA A 234 10.35 -7.02 -6.83
CA ALA A 234 10.86 -5.77 -7.40
C ALA A 234 10.65 -4.51 -6.54
N ARG A 235 9.77 -4.53 -5.53
CA ARG A 235 9.16 -3.31 -4.96
C ARG A 235 9.86 -2.64 -3.78
N VAL A 236 11.14 -2.88 -3.49
CA VAL A 236 11.78 -2.26 -2.31
C VAL A 236 11.76 -0.71 -2.40
N PRO A 237 11.49 0.01 -1.29
CA PRO A 237 11.55 1.47 -1.28
C PRO A 237 12.90 1.99 -1.77
N LYS A 238 12.85 2.99 -2.66
CA LYS A 238 14.04 3.62 -3.25
C LYS A 238 14.11 5.07 -2.81
N GLY A 239 15.32 5.57 -2.65
CA GLY A 239 15.59 6.99 -2.43
C GLY A 239 15.24 7.87 -3.63
N ARG A 240 15.45 9.18 -3.47
CA ARG A 240 15.35 10.17 -4.55
C ARG A 240 16.73 10.46 -5.11
N ASP A 241 16.87 10.39 -6.42
CA ASP A 241 18.04 10.90 -7.12
C ASP A 241 17.75 12.36 -7.50
N LEU A 242 18.52 13.29 -6.95
CA LEU A 242 18.39 14.73 -7.24
C LEU A 242 19.41 15.19 -8.29
N THR A 243 20.42 14.35 -8.57
CA THR A 243 21.56 14.68 -9.43
C THR A 243 21.50 13.97 -10.77
N ASP A 244 20.55 13.05 -10.93
CA ASP A 244 20.38 12.17 -12.11
C ASP A 244 21.66 11.39 -12.46
N THR A 245 22.56 11.18 -11.50
CA THR A 245 23.85 10.52 -11.70
C THR A 245 23.67 9.08 -12.12
N LYS A 246 22.74 8.36 -11.47
CA LYS A 246 22.43 6.97 -11.84
C LYS A 246 21.84 6.88 -13.23
N TRP A 247 21.04 7.86 -13.61
CA TRP A 247 20.46 7.92 -14.95
C TRP A 247 21.57 8.14 -15.99
N LEU A 248 22.50 9.06 -15.75
CA LEU A 248 23.65 9.32 -16.62
C LEU A 248 24.60 8.12 -16.73
N GLU A 249 24.87 7.42 -15.62
CA GLU A 249 25.66 6.19 -15.60
C GLU A 249 25.02 5.10 -16.47
N ILE A 250 23.71 4.91 -16.34
CA ILE A 250 22.96 3.91 -17.13
C ILE A 250 22.90 4.32 -18.59
N LEU A 251 22.77 5.62 -18.90
CA LEU A 251 22.81 6.11 -20.28
C LEU A 251 24.17 5.82 -20.91
N SER A 252 25.25 6.11 -20.18
CA SER A 252 26.62 5.82 -20.62
C SER A 252 26.83 4.33 -20.86
N LEU A 253 26.35 3.49 -19.93
CA LEU A 253 26.39 2.03 -20.04
C LEU A 253 25.62 1.53 -21.27
N ALA A 254 24.40 2.01 -21.48
CA ALA A 254 23.55 1.62 -22.60
C ALA A 254 24.09 2.09 -23.96
N ASN A 255 24.87 3.17 -23.98
CA ASN A 255 25.50 3.68 -25.19
C ASN A 255 26.79 2.90 -25.56
N THR A 256 27.44 2.28 -24.57
CA THR A 256 28.73 1.59 -24.76
C THR A 256 28.59 0.07 -24.85
N ASN A 257 27.54 -0.50 -24.28
CA ASN A 257 27.35 -1.95 -24.18
C ASN A 257 26.01 -2.39 -24.78
N VAL A 258 25.97 -3.65 -25.22
CA VAL A 258 24.74 -4.35 -25.58
C VAL A 258 24.27 -5.15 -24.36
N PRO A 259 22.98 -5.09 -23.97
CA PRO A 259 22.48 -5.90 -22.88
C PRO A 259 22.70 -7.40 -23.17
N GLN A 260 23.14 -8.15 -22.16
CA GLN A 260 23.40 -9.58 -22.30
C GLN A 260 22.12 -10.40 -22.36
N ASN A 261 21.03 -9.89 -21.77
CA ASN A 261 19.73 -10.55 -21.75
C ASN A 261 18.57 -9.53 -21.70
N GLU A 262 17.36 -10.03 -21.91
CA GLU A 262 16.14 -9.21 -21.91
C GLU A 262 15.87 -8.55 -20.55
N ALA A 263 16.22 -9.22 -19.44
CA ALA A 263 16.03 -8.66 -18.11
C ALA A 263 16.93 -7.44 -17.85
N GLU A 264 18.17 -7.48 -18.34
CA GLU A 264 19.12 -6.38 -18.29
C GLU A 264 18.67 -5.24 -19.21
N ALA A 265 18.27 -5.55 -20.45
CA ALA A 265 17.74 -4.56 -21.38
C ALA A 265 16.54 -3.81 -20.77
N LYS A 266 15.61 -4.55 -20.16
CA LYS A 266 14.44 -4.00 -19.48
C LYS A 266 14.84 -3.17 -18.26
N SER A 267 15.83 -3.61 -17.48
CA SER A 267 16.35 -2.85 -16.33
C SER A 267 16.91 -1.50 -16.75
N TRP A 268 17.69 -1.44 -17.83
CA TRP A 268 18.23 -0.20 -18.37
C TRP A 268 17.11 0.71 -18.87
N GLN A 269 16.16 0.15 -19.65
CA GLN A 269 15.01 0.88 -20.15
C GLN A 269 14.15 1.45 -19.01
N ASP A 270 13.82 0.64 -18.01
CA ASP A 270 13.05 1.06 -16.84
C ASP A 270 13.74 2.20 -16.09
N ALA A 271 15.06 2.16 -15.98
CA ALA A 271 15.83 3.22 -15.33
C ALA A 271 15.86 4.51 -16.16
N LEU A 272 16.04 4.41 -17.48
CA LEU A 272 16.10 5.58 -18.37
C LEU A 272 14.74 6.26 -18.56
N LEU A 273 13.65 5.50 -18.58
CA LEU A 273 12.28 6.02 -18.70
C LEU A 273 11.70 6.50 -17.37
N ARG A 274 12.37 6.20 -16.25
CA ARG A 274 11.89 6.60 -14.93
C ARG A 274 12.01 8.10 -14.75
N LYS A 275 10.87 8.76 -14.49
CA LYS A 275 10.86 10.14 -14.03
C LYS A 275 11.35 10.21 -12.58
N SER A 276 12.56 10.72 -12.36
CA SER A 276 13.09 11.04 -11.03
C SER A 276 12.32 12.24 -10.44
N SER A 277 12.25 12.29 -9.11
CA SER A 277 11.71 13.47 -8.42
C SER A 277 12.84 14.48 -8.28
N SER A 278 12.77 15.59 -9.01
CA SER A 278 13.71 16.71 -8.89
C SER A 278 13.59 17.49 -7.57
N ILE A 279 12.61 17.13 -6.74
CA ILE A 279 12.33 17.81 -5.47
C ILE A 279 12.89 16.99 -4.30
N PRO A 280 13.64 17.61 -3.37
CA PRO A 280 14.13 16.94 -2.18
C PRO A 280 13.00 16.51 -1.25
N PHE A 281 13.28 15.60 -0.32
CA PHE A 281 12.32 15.26 0.71
C PHE A 281 12.02 16.50 1.59
N PRO A 282 10.74 16.83 1.81
CA PRO A 282 10.37 17.93 2.67
C PRO A 282 10.71 17.62 4.13
N VAL A 283 10.89 18.67 4.93
CA VAL A 283 10.97 18.53 6.39
C VAL A 283 9.55 18.50 6.94
N SER A 284 9.16 17.36 7.50
CA SER A 284 7.89 17.15 8.18
C SER A 284 7.86 17.83 9.55
N TYR A 285 6.70 18.39 9.91
CA TYR A 285 6.32 18.95 11.21
C TYR A 285 5.01 18.25 11.60
N GLU A 286 5.02 17.47 12.68
CA GLU A 286 3.93 16.54 13.05
C GLU A 286 3.34 16.83 14.43
N SER A 287 4.14 17.36 15.35
CA SER A 287 3.69 17.72 16.69
C SER A 287 3.40 19.22 16.79
N ASN A 288 2.47 19.56 17.66
CA ASN A 288 2.19 20.95 18.07
C ASN A 288 3.37 21.59 18.82
N GLU A 289 4.37 20.81 19.25
CA GLU A 289 5.61 21.30 19.86
C GLU A 289 6.67 21.67 18.81
N ASP A 290 6.47 21.27 17.55
CA ASP A 290 7.47 21.47 16.51
C ASP A 290 7.55 22.93 16.03
N MET A 291 6.47 23.70 16.25
CA MET A 291 6.32 25.08 15.84
C MET A 291 5.74 25.93 16.98
N THR A 292 6.43 27.00 17.34
CA THR A 292 6.00 27.97 18.35
C THR A 292 5.45 29.23 17.66
N TRP A 293 4.26 29.64 18.08
CA TRP A 293 3.64 30.89 17.63
C TRP A 293 4.09 32.05 18.52
N PHE A 294 4.39 33.20 17.93
CA PHE A 294 4.73 34.40 18.67
C PHE A 294 4.27 35.66 17.94
N LYS A 295 4.12 36.78 18.66
CA LYS A 295 3.82 38.09 18.06
C LYS A 295 5.13 38.86 17.87
N SER A 296 5.36 39.37 16.67
CA SER A 296 6.47 40.29 16.40
C SER A 296 6.23 41.64 17.08
N GLN A 297 7.28 42.47 17.19
CA GLN A 297 7.19 43.85 17.71
C GLN A 297 6.17 44.72 16.93
N LYS A 298 5.86 44.37 15.68
CA LYS A 298 4.86 45.04 14.84
C LYS A 298 3.44 44.44 14.97
N GLY A 299 3.21 43.61 16.00
CA GLY A 299 1.92 42.94 16.25
C GLY A 299 1.58 41.80 15.27
N ARG A 300 2.46 41.46 14.32
CA ARG A 300 2.21 40.38 13.34
C ARG A 300 2.42 39.01 13.99
N ILE A 301 1.54 38.07 13.66
CA ILE A 301 1.69 36.66 14.04
C ILE A 301 2.84 36.04 13.25
N CYS A 302 3.80 35.47 13.96
CA CYS A 302 4.95 34.80 13.42
C CYS A 302 5.00 33.35 13.94
N VAL A 303 5.64 32.49 13.16
CA VAL A 303 5.90 31.11 13.56
C VAL A 303 7.39 30.87 13.56
N GLY A 304 7.90 30.30 14.65
CA GLY A 304 9.29 29.90 14.78
C GLY A 304 9.35 28.53 15.45
N GLY A 305 10.15 27.61 14.93
CA GLY A 305 10.50 26.40 15.67
C GLY A 305 11.73 26.67 16.54
N ARG A 306 11.96 25.86 17.58
CA ARG A 306 13.19 25.90 18.41
C ARG A 306 14.51 25.77 17.60
N ILE A 307 14.40 25.45 16.31
CA ILE A 307 15.48 25.02 15.44
C ILE A 307 15.47 25.77 14.09
N ILE A 308 14.45 26.60 13.82
CA ILE A 308 14.39 27.39 12.58
C ILE A 308 15.04 28.75 12.89
N LEU A 309 16.06 29.11 12.10
CA LEU A 309 16.51 30.50 11.97
C LEU A 309 15.28 31.42 11.86
N PRO A 310 15.30 32.60 12.48
CA PRO A 310 14.10 33.43 12.62
C PRO A 310 13.49 33.74 11.23
N PHE A 311 12.20 34.05 11.23
CA PHE A 311 11.45 34.68 10.13
C PHE A 311 10.67 33.77 9.16
N TRP A 312 9.63 33.10 9.68
CA TRP A 312 8.40 32.89 8.90
C TRP A 312 7.32 33.86 9.38
N GLN A 313 6.86 34.72 8.47
CA GLN A 313 5.71 35.58 8.73
C GLN A 313 4.46 34.88 8.21
N ALA A 314 3.44 34.77 9.07
CA ALA A 314 2.13 34.27 8.68
C ALA A 314 1.30 35.43 8.13
N TYR A 315 0.86 35.30 6.88
CA TYR A 315 -0.15 36.18 6.30
C TYR A 315 -1.47 35.43 6.27
N THR A 316 -2.50 36.01 6.88
CA THR A 316 -3.89 35.53 6.77
C THR A 316 -4.51 36.17 5.53
N SER A 317 -4.99 35.37 4.58
CA SER A 317 -5.77 35.89 3.46
C SER A 317 -7.22 36.02 3.89
N SER A 318 -7.69 37.24 4.17
CA SER A 318 -9.11 37.53 4.32
C SER A 318 -9.78 37.53 2.94
N THR A 319 -10.12 36.37 2.41
CA THR A 319 -11.25 36.10 1.48
C THR A 319 -11.15 34.69 0.92
N TYR A 320 -12.28 33.97 0.97
CA TYR A 320 -12.50 32.62 0.44
C TYR A 320 -11.95 32.43 -0.97
N TRP A 321 -11.20 31.34 -1.22
CA TRP A 321 -11.21 30.62 -2.51
C TRP A 321 -10.81 29.14 -2.33
N GLN A 322 -11.59 28.25 -2.94
CA GLN A 322 -11.26 26.84 -3.18
C GLN A 322 -9.94 26.74 -3.95
N ILE A 323 -9.02 25.88 -3.51
CA ILE A 323 -7.82 25.54 -4.28
C ILE A 323 -8.01 24.16 -4.91
N TYR A 324 -8.38 24.18 -6.19
CA TYR A 324 -8.04 23.11 -7.11
C TYR A 324 -6.52 23.10 -7.32
N ALA A 325 -5.94 21.90 -7.30
CA ALA A 325 -4.54 21.67 -7.64
C ALA A 325 -4.31 21.96 -9.13
N SER A 326 -3.50 22.98 -9.45
CA SER A 326 -2.58 22.98 -10.61
C SER A 326 -1.80 24.31 -10.72
N ASN A 327 -0.54 24.35 -10.23
CA ASN A 327 0.58 25.03 -10.90
C ASN A 327 1.91 24.75 -10.13
N PRO A 328 2.97 24.20 -10.75
CA PRO A 328 4.15 23.69 -10.03
C PRO A 328 5.30 24.70 -9.85
N LYS A 329 5.08 26.01 -9.99
CA LYS A 329 6.17 27.01 -9.90
C LYS A 329 5.99 27.93 -8.68
N HIS A 330 6.78 27.67 -7.64
CA HIS A 330 7.07 28.56 -6.50
C HIS A 330 6.02 28.75 -5.38
N GLN A 331 5.49 27.67 -4.79
CA GLN A 331 4.84 27.77 -3.48
C GLN A 331 5.33 26.69 -2.52
N LEU A 332 5.92 27.12 -1.41
CA LEU A 332 6.09 26.28 -0.21
C LEU A 332 4.72 26.23 0.47
N TYR A 333 4.31 25.01 0.79
CA TYR A 333 2.99 24.50 1.15
C TYR A 333 2.05 25.45 1.90
N LEU A 334 0.77 25.32 1.53
CA LEU A 334 -0.38 25.78 2.29
C LEU A 334 -0.53 24.86 3.52
N VAL A 335 -0.51 25.43 4.72
CA VAL A 335 -0.67 24.68 5.97
C VAL A 335 -2.07 24.97 6.52
N TYR A 336 -2.90 23.93 6.65
CA TYR A 336 -4.18 24.00 7.33
C TYR A 336 -3.97 23.69 8.80
N LEU A 337 -4.26 24.63 9.70
CA LEU A 337 -4.13 24.41 11.15
C LEU A 337 -5.40 24.81 11.89
N CYS A 338 -5.81 23.94 12.81
CA CYS A 338 -6.91 24.18 13.73
C CYS A 338 -6.33 24.76 15.03
N VAL A 339 -6.65 26.01 15.36
CA VAL A 339 -6.10 26.69 16.55
C VAL A 339 -7.19 26.80 17.63
N ASN A 340 -6.84 26.44 18.87
CA ASN A 340 -7.70 26.62 20.03
C ASN A 340 -7.63 28.06 20.54
N ARG A 341 -8.80 28.64 20.83
CA ARG A 341 -9.00 30.06 21.14
C ARG A 341 -8.22 30.60 22.35
N SER A 342 -7.71 29.73 23.21
CA SER A 342 -6.96 30.09 24.42
C SER A 342 -5.46 30.33 24.19
N GLN A 343 -4.93 30.12 22.98
CA GLN A 343 -3.48 30.26 22.67
C GLN A 343 -3.12 31.45 21.76
N VAL A 344 -4.06 32.37 21.47
CA VAL A 344 -3.86 33.51 20.54
C VAL A 344 -3.75 34.85 21.27
#